data_AF-A0A371I7S7-F1
#
_entry.id   AF-A0A371I7S7-F1
#
_cell.length_a   1.000
_cell.length_b   1.000
_cell.length_c   1.000
_cell.angle_alpha   90.00
_cell.angle_beta   90.00
_cell.angle_gamma   90.00
#
_symmetry.space_group_name_H-M   'P 1'
#
loop_
_entity.id
_entity.type
_entity.pdbx_description
1 polymer ?
#
loop_
_entity_poly.entity_id
_entity_poly.type
_entity_poly.pdbx_seq_one_letter_code
_entity_poly.pdbx_strand_id
1 'polypeptide(L)'
;MQVFSSAHRASRFFLSPHLRTAPSLCSGLAQRQVTTDPIHCFLSKAFYSSGVDTVEGTPTEDVKELYRKMLDSVNVQRSMPPNAWLWSMIANCKHHHDIGLLFDVLQNLRRFRLSNLRIHDNFNCNLCREVAKACVHAGALDFGKKALWKHNVYGLTPNIASAHHILLYAKNHNDTKLLVEVMKLLKRNDLPLQPGTADIVFSICYNTDDWELINKYAKRFVKAGVKLRQTSFDTWMKFAAKRGDTESLWKIEKLRSDSMKKHTLETGFSCAKGLLLERKPSDAVAVIQVLNQVWT
;
A
#
# COMPACT_ATOMS: atom_id res chain seq x y z
N MET A 1 56.52 -2.86 -8.85
CA MET A 1 56.01 -2.22 -10.08
C MET A 1 54.66 -2.83 -10.42
N GLN A 2 53.70 -1.96 -10.74
CA GLN A 2 52.35 -2.19 -11.28
C GLN A 2 51.31 -2.94 -10.42
N VAL A 3 50.63 -2.13 -9.59
CA VAL A 3 49.23 -2.36 -9.18
C VAL A 3 48.38 -1.38 -9.98
N PHE A 4 47.73 -1.84 -11.04
CA PHE A 4 46.69 -1.11 -11.75
C PHE A 4 45.64 -2.13 -12.19
N SER A 5 44.46 -2.13 -11.55
CA SER A 5 43.16 -2.47 -12.14
C SER A 5 42.14 -2.78 -11.05
N SER A 6 41.43 -1.76 -10.57
CA SER A 6 40.19 -1.95 -9.78
C SER A 6 39.30 -0.70 -9.73
N ALA A 7 39.82 0.49 -10.05
CA ALA A 7 39.04 1.74 -10.06
C ALA A 7 37.97 1.85 -11.18
N HIS A 8 37.98 0.99 -12.21
CA HIS A 8 37.10 1.13 -13.37
C HIS A 8 35.68 0.57 -13.21
N ARG A 9 35.36 -0.12 -12.11
CA ARG A 9 34.00 -0.63 -11.87
C ARG A 9 33.13 0.32 -11.05
N ALA A 10 33.70 1.02 -10.07
CA ALA A 10 32.96 1.94 -9.20
C ALA A 10 32.46 3.21 -9.93
N SER A 11 33.23 3.75 -10.90
CA SER A 11 32.86 5.00 -11.58
C SER A 11 31.66 4.86 -12.53
N ARG A 12 31.32 3.65 -12.98
CA ARG A 12 30.18 3.41 -13.88
C ARG A 12 28.83 3.37 -13.16
N PHE A 13 28.82 3.19 -11.83
CA PHE A 13 27.57 3.11 -11.06
C PHE A 13 26.93 4.47 -10.78
N PHE A 14 27.72 5.55 -10.77
CA PHE A 14 27.22 6.90 -10.43
C PHE A 14 27.28 7.91 -11.57
N LEU A 15 27.91 7.58 -12.70
CA LEU A 15 28.03 8.47 -13.86
C LEU A 15 27.82 7.67 -15.16
N SER A 16 26.65 7.81 -15.79
CA SER A 16 26.50 7.52 -17.22
C SER A 16 26.76 8.80 -18.03
N PRO A 17 27.54 8.74 -19.13
CA PRO A 17 27.99 9.92 -19.85
C PRO A 17 27.18 10.13 -21.14
N HIS A 18 26.50 11.27 -21.25
CA HIS A 18 26.33 11.95 -22.54
C HIS A 18 26.53 13.46 -22.35
N LEU A 19 27.46 13.97 -23.16
CA LEU A 19 28.09 15.29 -23.26
C LEU A 19 27.06 16.44 -23.34
N ARG A 20 27.26 17.54 -22.61
CA ARG A 20 28.09 18.71 -22.98
C ARG A 20 27.77 19.28 -24.37
N THR A 21 27.04 20.39 -24.36
CA THR A 21 27.22 21.53 -25.27
C THR A 21 26.93 22.81 -24.47
N ALA A 22 27.80 23.80 -24.57
CA ALA A 22 27.64 25.15 -24.05
C ALA A 22 27.81 26.14 -25.22
N PRO A 23 27.63 27.46 -25.05
CA PRO A 23 26.59 28.21 -24.35
C PRO A 23 25.86 29.18 -25.31
N SER A 24 24.69 29.71 -24.95
CA SER A 24 24.20 30.96 -25.55
C SER A 24 23.34 31.75 -24.57
N LEU A 25 23.79 32.98 -24.30
CA LEU A 25 23.04 34.02 -23.63
C LEU A 25 21.71 34.29 -24.32
N CYS A 26 20.64 34.46 -23.54
CA CYS A 26 19.81 35.66 -23.62
C CYS A 26 18.89 35.78 -22.39
N SER A 27 18.81 37.01 -21.92
CA SER A 27 18.12 37.52 -20.73
C SER A 27 16.60 37.48 -20.87
N GLY A 28 15.88 37.40 -19.75
CA GLY A 28 14.42 37.49 -19.72
C GLY A 28 13.85 37.39 -18.31
N LEU A 29 13.76 38.53 -17.63
CA LEU A 29 13.10 38.76 -16.35
C LEU A 29 11.69 38.15 -16.27
N ALA A 30 11.41 37.39 -15.21
CA ALA A 30 10.10 37.35 -14.57
C ALA A 30 10.21 36.80 -13.14
N GLN A 31 10.29 37.73 -12.22
CA GLN A 31 10.22 37.59 -10.78
C GLN A 31 8.85 37.04 -10.38
N ARG A 32 8.79 35.88 -9.71
CA ARG A 32 7.63 35.49 -8.91
C ARG A 32 8.10 34.84 -7.62
N GLN A 33 7.91 35.59 -6.53
CA GLN A 33 8.15 35.21 -5.16
C GLN A 33 7.40 33.91 -4.83
N VAL A 34 8.14 32.92 -4.32
CA VAL A 34 7.55 31.78 -3.61
C VAL A 34 7.68 32.10 -2.13
N THR A 35 6.54 32.42 -1.53
CA THR A 35 6.34 32.54 -0.09
C THR A 35 6.62 31.19 0.57
N THR A 36 7.56 31.21 1.51
CA THR A 36 7.82 30.17 2.51
C THR A 36 6.68 30.11 3.50
N ASP A 37 5.97 28.98 3.58
CA ASP A 37 5.12 28.63 4.72
C ASP A 37 5.61 27.33 5.39
N PRO A 38 5.57 27.24 6.73
CA PRO A 38 6.18 26.14 7.47
C PRO A 38 5.31 24.89 7.50
N ILE A 39 5.98 23.74 7.50
CA ILE A 39 5.42 22.40 7.69
C ILE A 39 4.69 22.36 9.04
N HIS A 40 3.36 22.27 8.99
CA HIS A 40 2.52 22.06 10.16
C HIS A 40 2.65 20.59 10.61
N CYS A 41 3.54 20.34 11.58
CA CYS A 41 3.56 19.09 12.34
C CYS A 41 2.24 18.95 13.11
N PHE A 42 1.36 18.07 12.66
CA PHE A 42 0.23 17.63 13.48
C PHE A 42 0.76 16.77 14.63
N LEU A 43 0.90 17.41 15.79
CA LEU A 43 1.01 16.75 17.09
C LEU A 43 -0.13 15.74 17.25
N SER A 44 0.24 14.46 17.37
CA SER A 44 -0.68 13.40 17.76
C SER A 44 -1.21 13.68 19.15
N LYS A 45 -2.51 13.98 19.26
CA LYS A 45 -3.23 13.87 20.53
C LYS A 45 -3.28 12.39 20.91
N ALA A 46 -2.55 12.03 21.97
CA ALA A 46 -2.70 10.75 22.63
C ALA A 46 -4.10 10.70 23.27
N PHE A 47 -4.97 9.83 22.78
CA PHE A 47 -6.14 9.40 23.52
C PHE A 47 -5.73 8.20 24.38
N TYR A 48 -5.57 8.43 25.68
CA TYR A 48 -5.58 7.34 26.65
C TYR A 48 -6.98 6.73 26.65
N SER A 49 -7.10 5.48 26.20
CA SER A 49 -8.31 4.68 26.40
C SER A 49 -8.01 3.69 27.52
N SER A 50 -8.55 3.98 28.70
CA SER A 50 -8.67 3.06 29.82
C SER A 50 -9.93 2.21 29.64
N GLY A 51 -9.80 0.90 29.83
CA GLY A 51 -10.94 0.00 30.04
C GLY A 51 -11.13 -1.02 28.91
N VAL A 52 -10.58 -2.21 29.13
CA VAL A 52 -10.96 -3.42 28.41
C VAL A 52 -12.36 -3.80 28.89
N ASP A 53 -13.37 -3.51 28.08
CA ASP A 53 -14.70 -4.11 28.23
C ASP A 53 -14.93 -5.03 27.03
N THR A 54 -14.77 -6.33 27.28
CA THR A 54 -15.22 -7.41 26.41
C THR A 54 -16.75 -7.52 26.57
N VAL A 55 -17.47 -6.50 26.11
CA VAL A 55 -18.91 -6.61 25.89
C VAL A 55 -19.09 -7.24 24.51
N GLU A 56 -19.66 -8.44 24.45
CA GLU A 56 -20.23 -8.99 23.21
C GLU A 56 -21.20 -7.96 22.64
N GLY A 57 -20.71 -7.18 21.67
CA GLY A 57 -21.34 -5.92 21.28
C GLY A 57 -22.62 -6.16 20.51
N THR A 58 -23.78 -5.97 21.15
CA THR A 58 -25.04 -5.86 20.42
C THR A 58 -24.94 -4.79 19.33
N PRO A 59 -25.61 -4.95 18.17
CA PRO A 59 -25.54 -3.92 17.14
C PRO A 59 -26.01 -2.57 17.67
N THR A 60 -25.36 -1.50 17.20
CA THR A 60 -25.67 -0.13 17.60
C THR A 60 -27.12 0.21 17.21
N GLU A 61 -27.86 0.89 18.09
CA GLU A 61 -29.28 1.19 17.82
C GLU A 61 -29.48 2.00 16.52
N ASP A 62 -28.60 2.95 16.23
CA ASP A 62 -28.63 3.71 14.96
C ASP A 62 -28.52 2.80 13.73
N VAL A 63 -27.66 1.78 13.80
CA VAL A 63 -27.48 0.79 12.72
C VAL A 63 -28.71 -0.11 12.60
N LYS A 64 -29.30 -0.53 13.72
CA LYS A 64 -30.55 -1.32 13.74
C LYS A 64 -31.73 -0.54 13.17
N GLU A 65 -31.85 0.75 13.48
CA GLU A 65 -32.92 1.59 12.96
C GLU A 65 -32.80 1.76 11.45
N LEU A 66 -31.60 2.10 10.95
CA LEU A 66 -31.33 2.20 9.51
C LEU A 66 -31.56 0.88 8.79
N TYR A 67 -31.13 -0.24 9.39
CA TYR A 67 -31.38 -1.59 8.90
C TYR A 67 -32.88 -1.86 8.72
N ARG A 68 -33.69 -1.63 9.75
CA ARG A 68 -35.15 -1.83 9.70
C ARG A 68 -35.79 -0.96 8.61
N LYS A 69 -35.47 0.34 8.57
CA LYS A 69 -35.99 1.28 7.55
C LYS A 69 -35.68 0.82 6.12
N MET A 70 -34.46 0.34 5.87
CA MET A 70 -34.07 -0.16 4.55
C MET A 70 -34.81 -1.45 4.18
N LEU A 71 -34.96 -2.39 5.12
CA LEU A 71 -35.72 -3.61 4.87
C LEU A 71 -37.20 -3.36 4.64
N ASP A 72 -37.82 -2.45 5.39
CA ASP A 72 -39.22 -2.09 5.19
C ASP A 72 -39.45 -1.46 3.81
N SER A 73 -38.53 -0.59 3.36
CA SER A 73 -38.57 -0.01 2.01
C SER A 73 -38.50 -1.10 0.92
N VAL A 74 -37.58 -2.07 1.06
CA VAL A 74 -37.38 -3.12 0.05
C VAL A 74 -38.50 -4.17 0.06
N ASN A 75 -38.91 -4.63 1.24
CA ASN A 75 -39.80 -5.79 1.39
C ASN A 75 -41.29 -5.39 1.40
N VAL A 76 -41.63 -4.30 2.09
CA VAL A 76 -43.02 -3.84 2.25
C VAL A 76 -43.38 -2.85 1.15
N GLN A 77 -42.61 -1.77 1.02
CA GLN A 77 -42.91 -0.70 0.05
C GLN A 77 -42.48 -1.05 -1.38
N ARG A 78 -41.68 -2.11 -1.56
CA ARG A 78 -41.13 -2.55 -2.85
C ARG A 78 -40.43 -1.41 -3.59
N SER A 79 -39.74 -0.55 -2.84
CA SER A 79 -39.04 0.63 -3.32
C SER A 79 -37.54 0.55 -3.00
N MET A 80 -36.72 1.27 -3.77
CA MET A 80 -35.29 1.39 -3.48
C MET A 80 -35.10 2.41 -2.35
N PRO A 81 -34.42 2.06 -1.24
CA PRO A 81 -34.16 3.02 -0.18
C PRO A 81 -33.20 4.13 -0.67
N PRO A 82 -33.29 5.34 -0.10
CA PRO A 82 -32.37 6.42 -0.39
C PRO A 82 -30.91 6.01 -0.17
N ASN A 83 -30.03 6.28 -1.15
CA ASN A 83 -28.60 5.96 -1.07
C ASN A 83 -27.93 6.51 0.21
N ALA A 84 -28.40 7.67 0.71
CA ALA A 84 -27.89 8.30 1.92
C ALA A 84 -27.98 7.40 3.16
N TRP A 85 -29.02 6.55 3.26
CA TRP A 85 -29.20 5.66 4.40
C TRP A 85 -28.10 4.60 4.47
N LEU A 86 -27.71 4.04 3.31
CA LEU A 86 -26.63 3.07 3.24
C LEU A 86 -25.28 3.69 3.64
N TRP A 87 -24.99 4.90 3.15
CA TRP A 87 -23.77 5.62 3.53
C TRP A 87 -23.73 5.95 5.02
N SER A 88 -24.88 6.36 5.59
CA SER A 88 -24.99 6.61 7.03
C SER A 88 -24.80 5.32 7.84
N MET A 89 -25.34 4.19 7.37
CA MET A 89 -25.15 2.90 8.04
C MET A 89 -23.68 2.49 8.05
N ILE A 90 -22.98 2.63 6.91
CA ILE A 90 -21.54 2.34 6.80
C ILE A 90 -20.72 3.21 7.77
N ALA A 91 -21.05 4.50 7.88
CA ALA A 91 -20.36 5.42 8.76
C ALA A 91 -20.56 5.11 10.25
N ASN A 92 -21.70 4.53 10.62
CA ASN A 92 -22.07 4.21 12.00
C ASN A 92 -21.67 2.80 12.44
N CYS A 93 -21.14 1.95 11.55
CA CYS A 93 -20.68 0.61 11.90
C CYS A 93 -19.44 0.67 12.82
N LYS A 94 -19.60 0.22 14.06
CA LYS A 94 -18.51 0.21 15.07
C LYS A 94 -18.10 -1.21 15.47
N HIS A 95 -19.04 -2.15 15.40
CA HIS A 95 -18.83 -3.51 15.90
C HIS A 95 -19.02 -4.56 14.81
N HIS A 96 -18.50 -5.76 15.07
CA HIS A 96 -18.62 -6.90 14.15
C HIS A 96 -20.08 -7.20 13.77
N HIS A 97 -21.01 -7.12 14.73
CA HIS A 97 -22.43 -7.32 14.51
C HIS A 97 -23.08 -6.25 13.61
N ASP A 98 -22.60 -4.99 13.67
CA ASP A 98 -23.08 -3.92 12.77
C ASP A 98 -22.74 -4.25 11.30
N ILE A 99 -21.53 -4.77 11.08
CA ILE A 99 -21.08 -5.23 9.76
C ILE A 99 -21.92 -6.41 9.28
N GLY A 100 -22.32 -7.32 10.19
CA GLY A 100 -23.26 -8.38 9.87
C GLY A 100 -24.58 -7.85 9.31
N LEU A 101 -25.19 -6.86 9.96
CA LEU A 101 -26.41 -6.19 9.48
C LEU A 101 -26.18 -5.47 8.14
N LEU A 102 -25.04 -4.81 7.97
CA LEU A 102 -24.69 -4.12 6.73
C LEU A 102 -24.61 -5.10 5.54
N PHE A 103 -23.98 -6.26 5.73
CA PHE A 103 -23.87 -7.26 4.68
C PHE A 103 -25.21 -7.90 4.33
N ASP A 104 -26.10 -8.11 5.31
CA ASP A 104 -27.46 -8.57 5.04
C ASP A 104 -28.26 -7.54 4.22
N VAL A 105 -28.18 -6.26 4.57
CA VAL A 105 -28.80 -5.18 3.77
C VAL A 105 -28.24 -5.16 2.36
N LEU A 106 -26.92 -5.22 2.18
CA LEU A 106 -26.30 -5.25 0.85
C LEU A 106 -26.78 -6.44 0.00
N GLN A 107 -26.95 -7.61 0.62
CA GLN A 107 -27.49 -8.79 -0.05
C GLN A 107 -28.95 -8.59 -0.49
N ASN A 108 -29.79 -8.04 0.39
CA ASN A 108 -31.19 -7.76 0.08
C ASN A 108 -31.33 -6.68 -1.01
N LEU A 109 -30.53 -5.62 -0.93
CA LEU A 109 -30.46 -4.60 -1.99
C LEU A 109 -29.99 -5.19 -3.32
N ARG A 110 -29.00 -6.08 -3.32
CA ARG A 110 -28.54 -6.77 -4.52
C ARG A 110 -29.64 -7.64 -5.12
N ARG A 111 -30.34 -8.43 -4.30
CA ARG A 111 -31.49 -9.24 -4.74
C ARG A 111 -32.58 -8.36 -5.36
N PHE A 112 -32.98 -7.29 -4.69
CA PHE A 112 -34.01 -6.37 -5.18
C PHE A 112 -33.61 -5.71 -6.50
N ARG A 113 -32.35 -5.28 -6.66
CA ARG A 113 -31.84 -4.74 -7.94
C ARG A 113 -31.95 -5.76 -9.07
N LEU A 114 -31.63 -7.03 -8.79
CA LEU A 114 -31.70 -8.11 -9.78
C LEU A 114 -33.14 -8.48 -10.15
N SER A 115 -34.02 -8.66 -9.17
CA SER A 115 -35.38 -9.16 -9.39
C SER A 115 -36.37 -8.06 -9.79
N ASN A 116 -36.34 -6.92 -9.10
CA ASN A 116 -37.36 -5.88 -9.23
C ASN A 116 -36.96 -4.80 -10.23
N LEU A 117 -35.69 -4.40 -10.24
CA LEU A 117 -35.20 -3.33 -11.12
C LEU A 117 -34.52 -3.84 -12.40
N ARG A 118 -34.27 -5.16 -12.51
CA ARG A 118 -33.52 -5.78 -13.63
C ARG A 118 -32.13 -5.17 -13.87
N ILE A 119 -31.49 -4.68 -12.82
CA ILE A 119 -30.13 -4.12 -12.87
C ILE A 119 -29.14 -5.22 -12.48
N HIS A 120 -28.44 -5.75 -13.48
CA HIS A 120 -27.48 -6.85 -13.30
C HIS A 120 -26.11 -6.39 -12.78
N ASP A 121 -25.77 -5.12 -12.96
CA ASP A 121 -24.49 -4.56 -12.55
C ASP A 121 -24.34 -4.50 -11.02
N ASN A 122 -23.14 -4.80 -10.55
CA ASN A 122 -22.76 -4.62 -9.16
C ASN A 122 -22.82 -3.15 -8.72
N PHE A 123 -22.78 -2.90 -7.42
CA PHE A 123 -22.53 -1.58 -6.86
C PHE A 123 -21.16 -1.06 -7.28
N ASN A 124 -21.01 0.27 -7.28
CA ASN A 124 -19.76 0.91 -7.65
C ASN A 124 -18.60 0.51 -6.72
N CYS A 125 -17.37 0.66 -7.20
CA CYS A 125 -16.18 0.26 -6.46
C CYS A 125 -15.88 1.18 -5.26
N ASN A 126 -16.45 2.40 -5.21
CA ASN A 126 -16.35 3.30 -4.07
C ASN A 126 -17.12 2.75 -2.86
N LEU A 127 -18.30 2.15 -3.09
CA LEU A 127 -19.05 1.48 -2.04
C LEU A 127 -18.25 0.32 -1.46
N CYS A 128 -17.66 -0.53 -2.31
CA CYS A 128 -16.80 -1.62 -1.85
C CYS A 128 -15.62 -1.11 -1.00
N ARG A 129 -15.04 0.03 -1.37
CA ARG A 129 -13.94 0.65 -0.62
C ARG A 129 -14.38 1.08 0.78
N GLU A 130 -15.49 1.82 0.90
CA GLU A 130 -15.95 2.29 2.21
C GLU A 130 -16.49 1.14 3.07
N VAL A 131 -17.11 0.12 2.47
CA VAL A 131 -17.50 -1.12 3.19
C VAL A 131 -16.26 -1.83 3.73
N ALA A 132 -15.21 -2.00 2.92
CA ALA A 132 -13.96 -2.62 3.38
C ALA A 132 -13.30 -1.82 4.51
N LYS A 133 -13.34 -0.49 4.42
CA LYS A 133 -12.85 0.42 5.47
C LYS A 133 -13.65 0.29 6.77
N ALA A 134 -14.98 0.23 6.69
CA ALA A 134 -15.85 -0.02 7.84
C ALA A 134 -15.59 -1.40 8.47
N CYS A 135 -15.41 -2.44 7.65
CA CYS A 135 -15.06 -3.78 8.14
C CYS A 135 -13.75 -3.76 8.95
N VAL A 136 -12.73 -3.04 8.45
CA VAL A 136 -11.45 -2.88 9.16
C VAL A 136 -11.62 -2.10 10.45
N HIS A 137 -12.39 -1.01 10.44
CA HIS A 137 -12.64 -0.19 11.63
C HIS A 137 -13.36 -0.98 12.73
N ALA A 138 -14.33 -1.80 12.35
CA ALA A 138 -15.13 -2.62 13.25
C ALA A 138 -14.46 -3.95 13.65
N GLY A 139 -13.22 -4.21 13.21
CA GLY A 139 -12.50 -5.47 13.48
C GLY A 139 -13.05 -6.71 12.73
N ALA A 140 -13.98 -6.52 11.78
CA ALA A 140 -14.66 -7.56 11.03
C ALA A 140 -13.90 -7.96 9.75
N LEU A 141 -12.68 -8.47 9.91
CA LEU A 141 -11.78 -8.78 8.78
C LEU A 141 -12.29 -9.92 7.90
N ASP A 142 -13.07 -10.85 8.45
CA ASP A 142 -13.70 -11.93 7.68
C ASP A 142 -14.69 -11.36 6.65
N PHE A 143 -15.49 -10.36 7.04
CA PHE A 143 -16.36 -9.61 6.13
C PHE A 143 -15.56 -8.74 5.15
N GLY A 144 -14.47 -8.12 5.60
CA GLY A 144 -13.55 -7.41 4.71
C GLY A 144 -13.03 -8.30 3.58
N LYS A 145 -12.67 -9.56 3.88
CA LYS A 145 -12.26 -10.55 2.88
C LYS A 145 -13.40 -10.93 1.93
N LYS A 146 -14.63 -11.06 2.43
CA LYS A 146 -15.84 -11.31 1.61
C LYS A 146 -16.10 -10.16 0.64
N ALA A 147 -15.88 -8.91 1.04
CA ALA A 147 -16.01 -7.74 0.17
C ALA A 147 -15.10 -7.82 -1.07
N LEU A 148 -13.94 -8.48 -0.94
CA LEU A 148 -12.98 -8.60 -2.04
C LEU A 148 -13.33 -9.67 -3.08
N TRP A 149 -14.32 -10.56 -2.86
CA TRP A 149 -14.60 -11.65 -3.79
C TRP A 149 -15.06 -11.18 -5.18
N LYS A 150 -14.55 -11.81 -6.26
CA LYS A 150 -14.94 -11.52 -7.66
C LYS A 150 -16.43 -11.76 -7.90
N HIS A 151 -16.93 -12.92 -7.46
CA HIS A 151 -18.35 -13.23 -7.47
C HIS A 151 -18.96 -12.84 -6.12
N ASN A 152 -19.34 -11.56 -6.01
CA ASN A 152 -19.81 -11.01 -4.76
C ASN A 152 -21.35 -11.10 -4.66
N VAL A 153 -21.85 -11.94 -3.74
CA VAL A 153 -23.29 -12.10 -3.47
C VAL A 153 -23.91 -10.80 -2.94
N TYR A 154 -23.11 -9.96 -2.29
CA TYR A 154 -23.50 -8.65 -1.76
C TYR A 154 -23.47 -7.54 -2.84
N GLY A 155 -23.15 -7.90 -4.09
CA GLY A 155 -23.08 -6.97 -5.21
C GLY A 155 -21.92 -5.99 -5.15
N LEU A 156 -20.89 -6.22 -4.33
CA LEU A 156 -19.74 -5.31 -4.24
C LEU A 156 -18.75 -5.55 -5.38
N THR A 157 -18.25 -4.47 -5.98
CA THR A 157 -17.20 -4.53 -7.02
C THR A 157 -15.82 -4.34 -6.38
N PRO A 158 -15.01 -5.40 -6.24
CA PRO A 158 -13.72 -5.30 -5.58
C PRO A 158 -12.75 -4.44 -6.39
N ASN A 159 -11.97 -3.62 -5.69
CA ASN A 159 -10.87 -2.86 -6.27
C ASN A 159 -9.63 -2.91 -5.35
N ILE A 160 -8.50 -2.48 -5.88
CA ILE A 160 -7.23 -2.45 -5.14
C ILE A 160 -7.27 -1.54 -3.90
N ALA A 161 -8.04 -0.43 -3.97
CA ALA A 161 -8.21 0.49 -2.84
C ALA A 161 -8.94 -0.16 -1.65
N SER A 162 -9.92 -1.03 -1.91
CA SER A 162 -10.62 -1.81 -0.88
C SER A 162 -9.64 -2.77 -0.19
N ALA A 163 -8.77 -3.41 -0.97
CA ALA A 163 -7.74 -4.30 -0.42
C ALA A 163 -6.67 -3.53 0.37
N HIS A 164 -6.33 -2.29 -0.02
CA HIS A 164 -5.38 -1.46 0.71
C HIS A 164 -5.82 -1.20 2.15
N HIS A 165 -7.10 -0.98 2.43
CA HIS A 165 -7.57 -0.81 3.80
C HIS A 165 -7.25 -2.04 4.67
N ILE A 166 -7.44 -3.24 4.14
CA ILE A 166 -7.14 -4.50 4.84
C ILE A 166 -5.63 -4.73 4.95
N LEU A 167 -4.86 -4.41 3.90
CA LEU A 167 -3.40 -4.52 3.93
C LEU A 167 -2.74 -3.52 4.88
N LEU A 168 -3.29 -2.30 5.01
CA LEU A 168 -2.84 -1.32 6.00
C LEU A 168 -3.12 -1.79 7.41
N TYR A 169 -4.27 -2.44 7.65
CA TYR A 169 -4.54 -3.10 8.92
C TYR A 169 -3.50 -4.19 9.21
N ALA A 170 -3.20 -5.06 8.23
CA ALA A 170 -2.15 -6.08 8.35
C ALA A 170 -0.77 -5.46 8.66
N LYS A 171 -0.45 -4.32 8.04
CA LYS A 171 0.78 -3.56 8.32
C LYS A 171 0.85 -3.08 9.76
N ASN A 172 -0.22 -2.48 10.28
CA ASN A 172 -0.23 -1.94 11.64
C ASN A 172 -0.11 -3.03 12.71
N HIS A 173 -0.53 -4.26 12.40
CA HIS A 173 -0.49 -5.40 13.32
C HIS A 173 0.62 -6.41 12.99
N ASN A 174 1.47 -6.13 11.99
CA ASN A 174 2.50 -7.05 11.48
C ASN A 174 1.96 -8.47 11.15
N ASP A 175 0.72 -8.55 10.64
CA ASP A 175 0.05 -9.81 10.35
C ASP A 175 0.41 -10.34 8.95
N THR A 176 1.38 -11.25 8.90
CA THR A 176 1.83 -11.91 7.67
C THR A 176 0.80 -12.91 7.13
N LYS A 177 -0.03 -13.51 7.99
CA LYS A 177 -1.06 -14.47 7.57
C LYS A 177 -2.15 -13.74 6.80
N LEU A 178 -2.66 -12.63 7.33
CA LEU A 178 -3.64 -11.78 6.66
C LEU A 178 -3.08 -11.22 5.35
N LEU A 179 -1.82 -10.78 5.32
CA LEU A 179 -1.14 -10.37 4.09
C LEU A 179 -1.21 -11.47 3.02
N VAL A 180 -0.83 -12.70 3.37
CA VAL A 180 -0.84 -13.83 2.42
C VAL A 180 -2.24 -14.15 1.93
N GLU A 181 -3.25 -14.11 2.79
CA GLU A 181 -4.65 -14.31 2.41
C GLU A 181 -5.14 -13.24 1.44
N VAL A 182 -4.90 -11.95 1.74
CA VAL A 182 -5.31 -10.84 0.87
C VAL A 182 -4.57 -10.90 -0.47
N MET A 183 -3.27 -11.19 -0.48
CA MET A 183 -2.51 -11.33 -1.73
C MET A 183 -2.95 -12.53 -2.58
N LYS A 184 -3.49 -13.59 -1.97
CA LYS A 184 -4.16 -14.71 -2.67
C LYS A 184 -5.51 -14.26 -3.25
N LEU A 185 -6.31 -13.49 -2.50
CA LEU A 185 -7.57 -12.93 -3.00
C LEU A 185 -7.34 -12.01 -4.20
N LEU A 186 -6.39 -11.07 -4.09
CA LEU A 186 -6.01 -10.20 -5.20
C LEU A 186 -5.63 -11.00 -6.46
N LYS A 187 -4.94 -12.13 -6.29
CA LYS A 187 -4.59 -13.03 -7.41
C LYS A 187 -5.83 -13.68 -8.02
N ARG A 188 -6.69 -14.28 -7.19
CA ARG A 188 -7.89 -15.02 -7.64
C ARG A 188 -8.90 -14.12 -8.34
N ASN A 189 -8.92 -12.84 -7.97
CA ASN A 189 -9.85 -11.87 -8.51
C ASN A 189 -9.28 -11.06 -9.67
N ASP A 190 -8.08 -11.40 -10.15
CA ASP A 190 -7.39 -10.72 -11.25
C ASP A 190 -7.25 -9.20 -11.03
N LEU A 191 -7.08 -8.78 -9.77
CA LEU A 191 -6.96 -7.36 -9.43
C LEU A 191 -5.56 -6.82 -9.78
N PRO A 192 -5.48 -5.61 -10.37
CA PRO A 192 -4.21 -5.06 -10.81
C PRO A 192 -3.32 -4.74 -9.60
N LEU A 193 -2.06 -5.19 -9.68
CA LEU A 193 -1.05 -4.85 -8.69
C LEU A 193 -0.57 -3.41 -8.92
N GLN A 194 -0.61 -2.61 -7.86
CA GLN A 194 -0.15 -1.22 -7.89
C GLN A 194 1.13 -1.03 -7.06
N PRO A 195 1.96 -0.02 -7.38
CA PRO A 195 3.20 0.27 -6.63
C PRO A 195 2.95 0.49 -5.13
N GLY A 196 1.87 1.16 -4.76
CA GLY A 196 1.52 1.36 -3.34
C GLY A 196 1.20 0.05 -2.61
N THR A 197 0.76 -0.99 -3.33
CA THR A 197 0.57 -2.33 -2.75
C THR A 197 1.92 -2.96 -2.41
N ALA A 198 2.92 -2.79 -3.29
CA ALA A 198 4.27 -3.28 -3.05
C ALA A 198 4.90 -2.63 -1.82
N ASP A 199 4.75 -1.30 -1.66
CA ASP A 199 5.24 -0.59 -0.47
C ASP A 199 4.67 -1.17 0.84
N ILE A 200 3.36 -1.44 0.88
CA ILE A 200 2.72 -2.01 2.08
C ILE A 200 3.23 -3.43 2.33
N VAL A 201 3.26 -4.28 1.30
CA VAL A 201 3.75 -5.67 1.41
C VAL A 201 5.20 -5.71 1.87
N PHE A 202 6.07 -4.89 1.29
CA PHE A 202 7.48 -4.84 1.61
C PHE A 202 7.71 -4.36 3.04
N SER A 203 6.93 -3.35 3.47
CA SER A 203 6.97 -2.87 4.86
C SER A 203 6.57 -3.95 5.86
N ILE A 204 5.50 -4.73 5.60
CA ILE A 204 5.11 -5.85 6.47
C ILE A 204 6.24 -6.87 6.57
N CYS A 205 6.75 -7.33 5.42
CA CYS A 205 7.78 -8.37 5.39
C CYS A 205 9.09 -7.91 6.05
N TYR A 206 9.45 -6.64 5.90
CA TYR A 206 10.61 -6.05 6.57
C TYR A 206 10.44 -6.01 8.09
N ASN A 207 9.26 -5.58 8.56
CA ASN A 207 8.97 -5.51 9.99
C ASN A 207 8.93 -6.89 10.65
N THR A 208 8.50 -7.92 9.92
CA THR A 208 8.41 -9.30 10.42
C THR A 208 9.66 -10.14 10.13
N ASP A 209 10.71 -9.53 9.56
CA ASP A 209 11.95 -10.20 9.12
C ASP A 209 11.73 -11.39 8.17
N ASP A 210 10.66 -11.35 7.35
CA ASP A 210 10.30 -12.42 6.41
C ASP A 210 10.91 -12.18 5.00
N TRP A 211 12.16 -12.62 4.85
CA TRP A 211 12.95 -12.46 3.63
C TRP A 211 12.43 -13.30 2.44
N GLU A 212 11.89 -14.48 2.71
CA GLU A 212 11.37 -15.35 1.66
C GLU A 212 10.09 -14.76 1.05
N LEU A 213 9.23 -14.21 1.90
CA LEU A 213 7.96 -13.62 1.50
C LEU A 213 8.16 -12.34 0.69
N ILE A 214 9.08 -11.45 1.10
CA ILE A 214 9.39 -10.24 0.33
C ILE A 214 9.91 -10.61 -1.06
N ASN A 215 10.82 -11.58 -1.18
CA ASN A 215 11.37 -11.99 -2.46
C ASN A 215 10.32 -12.65 -3.36
N LYS A 216 9.44 -13.46 -2.79
CA LYS A 216 8.31 -14.06 -3.50
C LYS A 216 7.39 -12.99 -4.10
N TYR A 217 7.03 -11.98 -3.32
CA TYR A 217 6.15 -10.91 -3.80
C TYR A 217 6.88 -9.93 -4.72
N ALA A 218 8.14 -9.59 -4.45
CA ALA A 218 8.94 -8.72 -5.31
C ALA A 218 9.05 -9.29 -6.73
N LYS A 219 9.38 -10.59 -6.87
CA LYS A 219 9.37 -11.29 -8.17
C LYS A 219 8.01 -11.20 -8.85
N ARG A 220 6.91 -11.31 -8.10
CA ARG A 220 5.54 -11.19 -8.62
C ARG A 220 5.24 -9.77 -9.12
N PHE A 221 5.63 -8.73 -8.38
CA PHE A 221 5.44 -7.34 -8.79
C PHE A 221 6.27 -6.99 -10.03
N VAL A 222 7.53 -7.41 -10.08
CA VAL A 222 8.41 -7.22 -11.25
C VAL A 222 7.85 -7.96 -12.47
N LYS A 223 7.43 -9.22 -12.33
CA LYS A 223 6.81 -9.99 -13.43
C LYS A 223 5.50 -9.36 -13.93
N ALA A 224 4.74 -8.72 -13.05
CA ALA A 224 3.53 -7.99 -13.41
C ALA A 224 3.81 -6.62 -14.05
N GLY A 225 5.07 -6.24 -14.26
CA GLY A 225 5.45 -4.96 -14.87
C GLY A 225 5.20 -3.75 -13.98
N VAL A 226 5.04 -3.94 -12.66
CA VAL A 226 4.77 -2.85 -11.73
C VAL A 226 6.03 -2.01 -11.56
N LYS A 227 5.94 -0.72 -11.89
CA LYS A 227 7.00 0.26 -11.62
C LYS A 227 7.11 0.50 -10.11
N LEU A 228 8.04 -0.18 -9.46
CA LEU A 228 8.27 -0.04 -8.02
C LEU A 228 8.66 1.40 -7.66
N ARG A 229 8.18 1.85 -6.50
CA ARG A 229 8.53 3.17 -5.97
C ARG A 229 9.90 3.13 -5.31
N GLN A 230 10.47 4.32 -5.15
CA GLN A 230 11.72 4.53 -4.41
C GLN A 230 11.70 3.84 -3.03
N THR A 231 10.62 4.03 -2.28
CA THR A 231 10.39 3.44 -0.94
C THR A 231 10.43 1.92 -0.92
N SER A 232 9.92 1.27 -1.98
CA SER A 232 10.00 -0.19 -2.14
C SER A 232 11.44 -0.64 -2.31
N PHE A 233 12.22 0.04 -3.17
CA PHE A 233 13.64 -0.28 -3.35
C PHE A 233 14.46 0.01 -2.09
N ASP A 234 14.23 1.14 -1.42
CA ASP A 234 14.86 1.48 -0.15
C ASP A 234 14.69 0.35 0.87
N THR A 235 13.44 -0.10 1.07
CA THR A 235 13.12 -1.19 2.01
C THR A 235 13.76 -2.51 1.59
N TRP A 236 13.68 -2.88 0.31
CA TRP A 236 14.15 -4.17 -0.18
C TRP A 236 15.68 -4.28 -0.15
N MET A 237 16.39 -3.22 -0.56
CA MET A 237 17.85 -3.16 -0.50
C MET A 237 18.36 -3.11 0.93
N LYS A 238 17.73 -2.31 1.80
CA LYS A 238 18.06 -2.26 3.22
C LYS A 238 17.92 -3.63 3.88
N PHE A 239 16.88 -4.39 3.52
CA PHE A 239 16.67 -5.73 4.03
C PHE A 239 17.76 -6.70 3.55
N ALA A 240 18.10 -6.69 2.26
CA ALA A 240 19.18 -7.51 1.70
C ALA A 240 20.53 -7.23 2.40
N ALA A 241 20.87 -5.94 2.55
CA ALA A 241 22.09 -5.50 3.22
C ALA A 241 22.09 -5.81 4.73
N LYS A 242 20.93 -5.80 5.39
CA LYS A 242 20.77 -6.25 6.79
C LYS A 242 21.10 -7.73 6.94
N ARG A 243 20.62 -8.57 6.03
CA ARG A 243 20.84 -10.03 6.03
C ARG A 243 22.24 -10.45 5.60
N GLY A 244 22.98 -9.58 4.93
CA GLY A 244 24.29 -9.89 4.37
C GLY A 244 24.25 -10.62 3.04
N ASP A 245 23.09 -10.66 2.36
CA ASP A 245 22.94 -11.27 1.05
C ASP A 245 23.36 -10.28 -0.04
N THR A 246 24.66 -10.28 -0.34
CA THR A 246 25.25 -9.38 -1.34
C THR A 246 24.79 -9.71 -2.76
N GLU A 247 24.57 -10.99 -3.08
CA GLU A 247 24.11 -11.42 -4.41
C GLU A 247 22.72 -10.86 -4.72
N SER A 248 21.77 -11.01 -3.78
CA SER A 248 20.44 -10.43 -3.93
C SER A 248 20.47 -8.91 -3.92
N LEU A 249 21.29 -8.29 -3.07
CA LEU A 249 21.45 -6.83 -3.04
C LEU A 249 21.83 -6.27 -4.41
N TRP A 250 22.82 -6.86 -5.09
CA TRP A 250 23.24 -6.39 -6.42
C TRP A 250 22.22 -6.68 -7.52
N LYS A 251 21.45 -7.77 -7.41
CA LYS A 251 20.31 -8.02 -8.31
C LYS A 251 19.24 -6.95 -8.16
N ILE A 252 18.92 -6.56 -6.92
CA ILE A 252 17.95 -5.50 -6.62
C ILE A 252 18.48 -4.15 -7.11
N GLU A 253 19.76 -3.86 -6.89
CA GLU A 253 20.38 -2.63 -7.36
C GLU A 253 20.31 -2.49 -8.88
N LYS A 254 20.56 -3.57 -9.62
CA LYS A 254 20.39 -3.56 -11.09
C LYS A 254 18.95 -3.22 -11.49
N LEU A 255 17.95 -3.82 -10.83
CA LEU A 255 16.54 -3.51 -11.08
C LEU A 255 16.22 -2.04 -10.73
N ARG A 256 16.82 -1.51 -9.66
CA ARG A 256 16.68 -0.12 -9.26
C ARG A 256 17.30 0.81 -10.31
N SER A 257 18.51 0.53 -10.78
CA SER A 257 19.20 1.36 -11.79
C SER A 257 18.44 1.43 -13.11
N ASP A 258 17.81 0.32 -13.51
CA ASP A 258 16.98 0.28 -14.72
C ASP A 258 15.72 1.15 -14.58
N SER A 259 15.19 1.29 -13.36
CA SER A 259 13.98 2.06 -13.08
C SER A 259 14.26 3.51 -12.63
N MET A 260 15.43 3.79 -12.04
CA MET A 260 15.72 5.03 -11.31
C MET A 260 17.16 5.49 -11.50
N LYS A 261 17.34 6.74 -11.90
CA LYS A 261 18.66 7.32 -12.23
C LYS A 261 19.52 7.65 -11.00
N LYS A 262 18.91 7.96 -9.86
CA LYS A 262 19.62 8.43 -8.66
C LYS A 262 19.40 7.48 -7.49
N HIS A 263 20.43 7.35 -6.67
CA HIS A 263 20.34 6.72 -5.37
C HIS A 263 19.67 7.63 -4.35
N THR A 264 18.99 6.99 -3.41
CA THR A 264 18.61 7.56 -2.12
C THR A 264 19.73 7.36 -1.11
N LEU A 265 19.66 8.06 0.02
CA LEU A 265 20.56 7.77 1.14
C LEU A 265 20.45 6.30 1.56
N GLU A 266 19.24 5.74 1.70
CA GLU A 266 19.02 4.35 2.11
C GLU A 266 19.61 3.33 1.13
N THR A 267 19.36 3.49 -0.17
CA THR A 267 19.90 2.58 -1.20
C THR A 267 21.41 2.73 -1.35
N GLY A 268 21.92 3.96 -1.26
CA GLY A 268 23.35 4.25 -1.29
C GLY A 268 24.10 3.63 -0.10
N PHE A 269 23.60 3.83 1.12
CA PHE A 269 24.18 3.19 2.31
C PHE A 269 24.05 1.66 2.27
N SER A 270 22.96 1.14 1.69
CA SER A 270 22.82 -0.31 1.47
C SER A 270 23.91 -0.83 0.53
N CYS A 271 24.24 -0.10 -0.55
CA CYS A 271 25.35 -0.45 -1.45
C CYS A 271 26.71 -0.39 -0.74
N ALA A 272 26.97 0.68 0.03
CA ALA A 272 28.21 0.80 0.81
C ALA A 272 28.37 -0.36 1.80
N LYS A 273 27.29 -0.74 2.48
CA LYS A 273 27.27 -1.92 3.36
C LYS A 273 27.54 -3.21 2.58
N GLY A 274 26.95 -3.39 1.41
CA GLY A 274 27.25 -4.51 0.50
C GLY A 274 28.74 -4.62 0.15
N LEU A 275 29.37 -3.51 -0.20
CA LEU A 275 30.81 -3.46 -0.51
C LEU A 275 31.68 -3.81 0.69
N LEU A 276 31.31 -3.37 1.89
CA LEU A 276 32.00 -3.75 3.12
C LEU A 276 31.90 -5.26 3.39
N LEU A 277 30.73 -5.86 3.17
CA LEU A 277 30.53 -7.30 3.30
C LEU A 277 31.36 -8.10 2.29
N GLU A 278 31.62 -7.55 1.10
CA GLU A 278 32.53 -8.11 0.10
C GLU A 278 34.02 -7.85 0.37
N ARG A 279 34.36 -7.22 1.50
CA ARG A 279 35.73 -6.81 1.88
C ARG A 279 36.35 -5.81 0.90
N LYS A 280 35.55 -4.87 0.39
CA LYS A 280 35.97 -3.75 -0.48
C LYS A 280 35.78 -2.38 0.21
N PRO A 281 36.55 -2.08 1.27
CA PRO A 281 36.37 -0.85 2.04
C PRO A 281 36.66 0.42 1.23
N SER A 282 37.64 0.40 0.31
CA SER A 282 37.97 1.56 -0.53
C SER A 282 36.80 1.96 -1.43
N ASP A 283 36.11 0.97 -2.03
CA ASP A 283 34.94 1.21 -2.86
C ASP A 283 33.76 1.74 -2.01
N ALA A 284 33.58 1.21 -0.80
CA ALA A 284 32.54 1.67 0.12
C ALA A 284 32.75 3.15 0.52
N VAL A 285 34.00 3.55 0.79
CA VAL A 285 34.35 4.95 1.08
C VAL A 285 34.01 5.86 -0.10
N ALA A 286 34.33 5.45 -1.33
CA ALA A 286 34.00 6.23 -2.52
C ALA A 286 32.48 6.46 -2.67
N VAL A 287 31.66 5.43 -2.40
CA VAL A 287 30.20 5.55 -2.40
C VAL A 287 29.72 6.53 -1.33
N ILE A 288 30.24 6.42 -0.11
CA ILE A 288 29.87 7.32 1.00
C ILE A 288 30.23 8.78 0.69
N GLN A 289 31.41 9.02 0.11
CA GLN A 289 31.84 10.36 -0.27
C GLN A 289 30.92 10.98 -1.33
N VAL A 290 30.54 10.21 -2.36
CA VAL A 290 29.60 10.65 -3.38
C VAL A 290 28.22 10.94 -2.78
N LEU A 291 27.75 10.10 -1.86
CA LEU A 291 26.49 10.35 -1.16
C LEU A 291 26.55 11.66 -0.36
N ASN A 292 27.61 11.89 0.41
CA ASN A 292 27.75 13.13 1.18
C ASN A 292 27.72 14.37 0.28
N GLN A 293 28.43 14.36 -0.85
CA GLN A 293 28.46 15.49 -1.79
C GLN A 293 27.12 15.81 -2.47
N VAL A 294 26.22 14.83 -2.60
CA VAL A 294 24.91 15.02 -3.23
C VAL A 294 23.88 15.60 -2.26
N TRP A 295 24.10 15.46 -0.95
CA TRP A 295 23.13 15.82 0.09
C TRP A 295 23.62 16.89 1.09
N THR A 296 24.84 17.42 0.91
CA THR A 296 25.31 18.70 1.47
C THR A 296 25.12 19.82 0.46
#